data_AF-A0A397BU59-F1
#
_entry.id   AF-A0A397BU59-F1
#
_cell.length_a   1.000
_cell.length_b   1.000
_cell.length_c   1.000
_cell.angle_alpha   90.00
_cell.angle_beta   90.00
_cell.angle_gamma   90.00
#
_symmetry.space_group_name_H-M   'P 1'
#
loop_
_entity.id
_entity.type
_entity.pdbx_description
1 polymer ?
#
loop_
_entity_poly.entity_id
_entity_poly.type
_entity_poly.pdbx_seq_one_letter_code
_entity_poly.pdbx_strand_id
1 'polypeptide(L)'
;MGPSIMPSTPLRALTYNVPSTVILLDWDDTLFPNAYLAKQRYTLDDVHEPLSTQDQILMELLMQHVTTFLKACVDANRTVMIVTNGEADWVERSCKRFMPAIYPLVASFRIMSARAKYENTYPIEEWKVACFTSELTKHFVGDMTGRQRHIVSIGDSHYERQAVQMMPSCLPLTKSKSVKFVDYPSIPDMVRQLKLVSTYLSHLCTHPDHLDLILSREILRGVVI
;
A
#
# COMPACT_ATOMS: atom_id res chain seq x y z
N MET A 1 36.00 -49.95 24.71
CA MET A 1 34.86 -49.03 25.00
C MET A 1 35.18 -47.70 24.36
N GLY A 2 34.67 -47.43 23.16
CA GLY A 2 34.84 -46.15 22.47
C GLY A 2 33.77 -45.15 22.92
N PRO A 3 34.05 -43.84 22.93
CA PRO A 3 33.07 -42.84 23.35
C PRO A 3 31.95 -42.76 22.31
N SER A 4 30.72 -42.91 22.79
CA SER A 4 29.49 -42.74 22.01
C SER A 4 29.36 -41.29 21.57
N ILE A 5 29.40 -41.04 20.26
CA ILE A 5 29.11 -39.73 19.67
C ILE A 5 27.59 -39.58 19.66
N MET A 6 27.06 -38.74 20.55
CA MET A 6 25.66 -38.32 20.49
C MET A 6 25.43 -37.50 19.23
N PRO A 7 24.38 -37.77 18.43
CA PRO A 7 24.04 -36.92 17.30
C PRO A 7 23.60 -35.55 17.83
N SER A 8 24.24 -34.49 17.35
CA SER A 8 23.80 -33.12 17.59
C SER A 8 22.49 -32.88 16.85
N THR A 9 21.40 -32.78 17.61
CA THR A 9 20.13 -32.30 17.08
C THR A 9 20.35 -30.88 16.54
N PRO A 10 20.07 -30.59 15.25
CA PRO A 10 20.20 -29.23 14.76
C PRO A 10 19.26 -28.35 15.57
N LEU A 11 19.79 -27.24 16.10
CA LEU A 11 19.00 -26.15 16.66
C LEU A 11 17.94 -25.81 15.62
N ARG A 12 16.68 -26.14 15.94
CA ARG A 12 15.53 -25.76 15.14
C ARG A 12 15.52 -24.24 15.16
N ALA A 13 16.07 -23.62 14.12
CA ALA A 13 16.02 -22.18 13.95
C ALA A 13 14.55 -21.81 14.16
N LEU A 14 14.28 -20.91 15.11
CA LEU A 14 12.98 -20.28 15.23
C LEU A 14 12.74 -19.60 13.89
N THR A 15 12.06 -20.30 12.98
CA THR A 15 11.63 -19.72 11.72
C THR A 15 10.54 -18.73 12.12
N TYR A 16 10.93 -17.48 12.33
CA TYR A 16 9.98 -16.39 12.33
C TYR A 16 9.22 -16.51 11.01
N ASN A 17 7.92 -16.77 11.10
CA ASN A 17 7.08 -16.87 9.92
C ASN A 17 6.84 -15.46 9.40
N VAL A 18 7.85 -14.91 8.72
CA VAL A 18 7.77 -13.61 8.05
C VAL A 18 6.61 -13.69 7.05
N PRO A 19 5.68 -12.74 6.98
CA PRO A 19 4.67 -12.72 5.92
C PRO A 19 5.32 -12.75 4.53
N SER A 20 4.94 -13.69 3.64
CA SER A 20 5.52 -13.77 2.28
C SER A 20 5.04 -12.65 1.38
N THR A 21 3.90 -12.05 1.72
CA THR A 21 3.24 -11.06 0.88
C THR A 21 3.30 -9.69 1.55
N VAL A 22 3.83 -8.71 0.84
CA VAL A 22 3.80 -7.30 1.25
C VAL A 22 2.88 -6.53 0.31
N ILE A 23 1.95 -5.77 0.86
CA ILE A 23 1.08 -4.84 0.15
C ILE A 23 1.54 -3.41 0.46
N LEU A 24 1.93 -2.69 -0.58
CA LEU A 24 2.37 -1.30 -0.54
C LEU A 24 1.26 -0.43 -1.12
N LEU A 25 0.64 0.39 -0.29
CA LEU A 25 -0.50 1.24 -0.66
C LEU A 25 -0.05 2.69 -0.76
N ASP A 26 -0.38 3.35 -1.86
CA ASP A 26 -0.31 4.81 -1.90
C ASP A 26 -1.46 5.44 -1.10
N TRP A 27 -1.30 6.71 -0.75
CA TRP A 27 -2.28 7.48 -0.01
C TRP A 27 -3.09 8.41 -0.92
N ASP A 28 -2.41 9.42 -1.48
CA ASP A 28 -3.00 10.46 -2.31
C ASP A 28 -3.64 9.87 -3.57
N ASP A 29 -4.84 10.32 -3.87
CA ASP A 29 -5.70 9.90 -4.99
C ASP A 29 -5.88 8.38 -5.14
N THR A 30 -5.56 7.63 -4.08
CA THR A 30 -5.65 6.17 -3.97
C THR A 30 -6.59 5.77 -2.83
N LEU A 31 -6.24 6.15 -1.60
CA LEU A 31 -7.06 5.96 -0.39
C LEU A 31 -7.67 7.29 0.08
N PHE A 32 -7.00 8.41 -0.23
CA PHE A 32 -7.39 9.75 0.17
C PHE A 32 -7.59 10.64 -1.07
N PRO A 33 -8.72 11.36 -1.21
CA PRO A 33 -9.08 12.02 -2.46
C PRO A 33 -8.47 13.42 -2.56
N ASN A 34 -7.14 13.49 -2.58
CA ASN A 34 -6.37 14.73 -2.52
C ASN A 34 -6.73 15.71 -3.65
N ALA A 35 -6.72 15.27 -4.91
CA ALA A 35 -7.05 16.13 -6.05
C ALA A 35 -8.50 16.62 -6.01
N TYR A 36 -9.42 15.78 -5.53
CA TYR A 36 -10.82 16.16 -5.35
C TYR A 36 -10.96 17.29 -4.32
N LEU A 37 -10.36 17.12 -3.14
CA LEU A 37 -10.42 18.11 -2.06
C LEU A 37 -9.74 19.42 -2.46
N ALA A 38 -8.59 19.34 -3.12
CA ALA A 38 -7.90 20.52 -3.66
C ALA A 38 -8.77 21.28 -4.68
N LYS A 39 -9.51 20.58 -5.54
CA LYS A 39 -10.45 21.19 -6.49
C LYS A 39 -11.61 21.90 -5.79
N GLN A 40 -12.07 21.37 -4.64
CA GLN A 40 -13.06 22.02 -3.79
C GLN A 40 -12.48 23.13 -2.90
N ARG A 41 -11.15 23.38 -2.98
CA ARG A 41 -10.41 24.38 -2.20
C ARG A 41 -10.36 24.10 -0.70
N TYR A 42 -10.54 22.84 -0.29
CA TYR A 42 -10.29 22.45 1.09
C TYR A 42 -8.79 22.38 1.37
N THR A 43 -8.38 22.89 2.53
CA THR A 43 -6.98 22.87 2.99
C THR A 43 -6.84 22.10 4.29
N LEU A 44 -5.61 21.69 4.63
CA LEU A 44 -5.33 21.12 5.96
C LEU A 44 -5.36 22.18 7.08
N ASP A 45 -5.04 23.43 6.76
CA ASP A 45 -4.88 24.50 7.75
C ASP A 45 -6.23 25.01 8.25
N ASP A 46 -7.28 24.92 7.42
CA ASP A 46 -8.64 25.34 7.75
C ASP A 46 -9.40 24.23 8.51
N VAL A 47 -8.87 23.82 9.67
CA VAL A 47 -9.38 22.68 10.46
C VAL A 47 -10.84 22.85 10.89
N HIS A 48 -11.30 24.09 11.04
CA HIS A 48 -12.64 24.42 11.51
C HIS A 48 -13.68 24.61 10.39
N GLU A 49 -13.27 24.66 9.12
CA GLU A 49 -14.21 24.81 8.02
C GLU A 49 -14.95 23.48 7.78
N PRO A 50 -16.28 23.40 7.94
CA PRO A 50 -16.98 22.14 7.66
C PRO A 50 -16.95 21.83 6.16
N LEU A 51 -16.83 20.53 5.82
CA LEU A 51 -17.14 20.09 4.46
C LEU A 51 -18.59 20.42 4.12
N SER A 52 -18.89 20.68 2.84
CA SER A 52 -20.27 20.83 2.38
C SER A 52 -21.06 19.54 2.65
N THR A 53 -22.39 19.62 2.79
CA THR A 53 -23.22 18.41 3.00
C THR A 53 -23.00 17.36 1.89
N GLN A 54 -22.84 17.83 0.65
CA GLN A 54 -22.57 16.94 -0.49
C GLN A 54 -21.21 16.25 -0.35
N ASP A 55 -20.17 16.98 0.05
CA ASP A 55 -18.83 16.41 0.24
C ASP A 55 -18.76 15.48 1.44
N GLN A 56 -19.49 15.77 2.52
CA GLN A 56 -19.60 14.86 3.67
C GLN A 56 -20.14 13.50 3.25
N ILE A 57 -21.22 13.46 2.48
CA ILE A 57 -21.83 12.21 1.97
C ILE A 57 -20.83 11.44 1.10
N LEU A 58 -20.09 12.12 0.22
CA LEU A 58 -19.08 11.50 -0.63
C LEU A 58 -17.91 10.94 0.19
N MET A 59 -17.43 11.69 1.18
CA MET A 59 -16.37 11.23 2.07
C MET A 59 -16.80 10.05 2.93
N GLU A 60 -18.05 10.02 3.41
CA GLU A 60 -18.61 8.86 4.12
C GLU A 60 -18.63 7.61 3.24
N LEU A 61 -19.12 7.72 2.01
CA LEU A 61 -19.11 6.62 1.04
C LEU A 61 -17.70 6.10 0.78
N LEU A 62 -16.73 7.01 0.60
CA LEU A 62 -15.33 6.65 0.40
C LEU A 62 -14.76 5.93 1.64
N MET A 63 -14.96 6.49 2.83
CA MET A 63 -14.46 5.92 4.09
C MET A 63 -14.96 4.49 4.32
N GLN A 64 -16.22 4.19 3.97
CA GLN A 64 -16.77 2.84 4.05
C GLN A 64 -16.01 1.85 3.15
N HIS A 65 -15.66 2.27 1.93
CA HIS A 65 -14.96 1.42 0.96
C HIS A 65 -13.47 1.30 1.25
N VAL A 66 -12.82 2.39 1.69
CA VAL A 66 -11.44 2.37 2.19
C VAL A 66 -11.33 1.43 3.40
N THR A 67 -12.27 1.51 4.35
CA THR A 67 -12.30 0.61 5.51
C THR A 67 -12.41 -0.86 5.10
N THR A 68 -13.35 -1.16 4.19
CA THR A 68 -13.54 -2.53 3.67
C THR A 68 -12.28 -3.04 2.98
N PHE A 69 -11.67 -2.23 2.11
CA PHE A 69 -10.45 -2.57 1.40
C PHE A 69 -9.25 -2.81 2.34
N LEU A 70 -9.01 -1.89 3.29
CA LEU A 70 -7.91 -2.02 4.25
C LEU A 70 -8.07 -3.28 5.12
N LYS A 71 -9.30 -3.58 5.56
CA LYS A 71 -9.58 -4.83 6.28
C LYS A 71 -9.32 -6.07 5.43
N ALA A 72 -9.65 -6.05 4.13
CA ALA A 72 -9.37 -7.16 3.23
C ALA A 72 -7.87 -7.38 2.96
N CYS A 73 -7.04 -6.33 3.12
CA CYS A 73 -5.59 -6.43 3.00
C CYS A 73 -4.94 -7.15 4.18
N VAL A 74 -5.57 -7.16 5.36
CA VAL A 74 -5.04 -7.79 6.57
C VAL A 74 -5.25 -9.32 6.51
N ASP A 75 -4.16 -10.06 6.59
CA ASP A 75 -4.11 -11.52 6.68
C ASP A 75 -2.83 -11.94 7.42
N ALA A 76 -2.81 -13.13 8.04
CA ALA A 76 -1.65 -13.61 8.78
C ALA A 76 -0.37 -13.72 7.93
N ASN A 77 -0.51 -13.93 6.62
CA ASN A 77 0.61 -14.02 5.68
C ASN A 77 0.83 -12.71 4.88
N ARG A 78 0.21 -11.60 5.30
CA ARG A 78 0.34 -10.29 4.65
C ARG A 78 0.89 -9.23 5.60
N THR A 79 1.77 -8.39 5.08
CA THR A 79 2.16 -7.13 5.72
C THR A 79 1.71 -5.97 4.85
N VAL A 80 1.03 -4.99 5.45
CA VAL A 80 0.50 -3.83 4.74
C VAL A 80 1.27 -2.59 5.18
N MET A 81 1.72 -1.78 4.23
CA MET A 81 2.40 -0.52 4.48
C MET A 81 1.81 0.58 3.59
N ILE A 82 1.58 1.75 4.15
CA ILE A 82 1.17 2.95 3.42
C ILE A 82 2.43 3.76 3.10
N VAL A 83 2.63 4.10 1.83
CA VAL A 83 3.81 4.84 1.34
C VAL A 83 3.37 5.99 0.44
N THR A 84 3.56 7.22 0.92
CA THR A 84 3.19 8.45 0.22
C THR A 84 4.43 9.25 -0.22
N ASN A 85 4.30 10.02 -1.30
CA ASN A 85 5.23 11.11 -1.64
C ASN A 85 4.84 12.46 -1.01
N GLY A 86 3.81 12.50 -0.18
CA GLY A 86 3.48 13.63 0.68
C GLY A 86 4.55 13.86 1.75
N GLU A 87 4.49 15.01 2.41
CA GLU A 87 5.40 15.39 3.48
C GLU A 87 5.29 14.51 4.74
N ALA A 88 6.15 14.76 5.73
CA ALA A 88 6.07 14.07 7.02
C ALA A 88 4.72 14.31 7.71
N ASP A 89 4.16 13.25 8.29
CA ASP A 89 2.84 13.17 8.93
C ASP A 89 1.63 13.53 8.03
N TRP A 90 1.83 13.58 6.71
CA TRP A 90 0.78 13.95 5.74
C TRP A 90 -0.44 13.02 5.83
N VAL A 91 -0.23 11.71 5.90
CA VAL A 91 -1.31 10.71 5.99
C VAL A 91 -2.12 10.92 7.25
N GLU A 92 -1.45 11.12 8.38
CA GLU A 92 -2.06 11.29 9.68
C GLU A 92 -2.86 12.59 9.76
N ARG A 93 -2.28 13.72 9.31
CA ARG A 93 -2.95 15.02 9.31
C ARG A 93 -4.16 15.02 8.38
N SER A 94 -4.01 14.55 7.15
CA SER A 94 -5.09 14.50 6.16
C SER A 94 -6.21 13.55 6.59
N CYS A 95 -5.88 12.37 7.11
CA CYS A 95 -6.88 11.43 7.61
C CYS A 95 -7.65 11.99 8.81
N LYS A 96 -6.97 12.60 9.79
CA LYS A 96 -7.66 13.22 10.95
C LYS A 96 -8.62 14.33 10.53
N ARG A 97 -8.24 15.10 9.50
CA ARG A 97 -9.03 16.24 9.04
C ARG A 97 -10.27 15.83 8.26
N PHE A 98 -10.10 14.92 7.29
CA PHE A 98 -11.12 14.64 6.28
C PHE A 98 -11.73 13.25 6.39
N MET A 99 -11.06 12.32 7.07
CA MET A 99 -11.54 10.94 7.27
C MET A 99 -11.36 10.46 8.73
N PRO A 100 -11.77 11.26 9.74
CA PRO A 100 -11.43 10.99 11.14
C PRO A 100 -11.94 9.63 11.64
N ALA A 101 -13.07 9.16 11.14
CA ALA A 101 -13.68 7.90 11.56
C ALA A 101 -12.81 6.67 11.26
N ILE A 102 -11.96 6.73 10.23
CA ILE A 102 -11.09 5.61 9.83
C ILE A 102 -9.65 5.77 10.32
N TYR A 103 -9.30 6.91 10.92
CA TYR A 103 -7.95 7.18 11.39
C TYR A 103 -7.37 6.10 12.32
N PRO A 104 -8.12 5.54 13.31
CA PRO A 104 -7.60 4.47 14.15
C PRO A 104 -7.16 3.22 13.37
N LEU A 105 -7.88 2.89 12.28
CA LEU A 105 -7.51 1.79 11.40
C LEU A 105 -6.29 2.15 10.55
N VAL A 106 -6.27 3.34 9.95
CA VAL A 106 -5.13 3.82 9.14
C VAL A 106 -3.84 3.85 9.97
N ALA A 107 -3.90 4.39 11.19
CA ALA A 107 -2.78 4.48 12.13
C ALA A 107 -2.30 3.12 12.68
N SER A 108 -3.07 2.04 12.49
CA SER A 108 -2.63 0.69 12.83
C SER A 108 -1.66 0.09 11.81
N PHE A 109 -1.59 0.68 10.61
CA PHE A 109 -0.63 0.30 9.58
C PHE A 109 0.68 1.05 9.73
N ARG A 110 1.73 0.49 9.13
CA ARG A 110 3.00 1.18 8.97
C ARG A 110 2.87 2.26 7.91
N ILE A 111 3.06 3.52 8.29
CA ILE A 111 2.98 4.70 7.41
C ILE A 111 4.37 5.26 7.17
N MET A 112 4.70 5.59 5.92
CA MET A 112 6.00 6.11 5.53
C MET A 112 5.85 7.20 4.48
N SER A 113 6.48 8.35 4.71
CA SER A 113 6.71 9.35 3.67
C SER A 113 8.03 9.04 2.96
N ALA A 114 7.94 8.65 1.69
CA ALA A 114 9.12 8.45 0.85
C ALA A 114 9.81 9.80 0.58
N ARG A 115 9.04 10.87 0.36
CA ARG A 115 9.56 12.23 0.21
C ARG A 115 10.39 12.67 1.41
N ALA A 116 9.80 12.71 2.60
CA ALA A 116 10.48 13.23 3.80
C ALA A 116 11.78 12.47 4.10
N LYS A 117 11.86 11.20 3.71
CA LYS A 117 13.04 10.36 3.93
C LYS A 117 14.10 10.48 2.84
N TYR A 118 13.75 10.80 1.60
CA TYR A 118 14.64 10.67 0.44
C TYR A 118 14.78 11.92 -0.44
N GLU A 119 14.01 12.99 -0.20
CA GLU A 119 14.02 14.21 -1.05
C GLU A 119 15.35 14.95 -1.10
N ASN A 120 16.17 14.82 -0.05
CA ASN A 120 17.49 15.44 0.01
C ASN A 120 18.59 14.61 -0.68
N THR A 121 18.28 13.38 -1.11
CA THR A 121 19.29 12.43 -1.63
C THR A 121 18.99 11.97 -3.05
N TYR A 122 17.72 11.87 -3.41
CA TYR A 122 17.26 11.29 -4.66
C TYR A 122 16.28 12.24 -5.38
N PRO A 123 16.17 12.16 -6.72
CA PRO A 123 15.11 12.83 -7.44
C PRO A 123 13.74 12.18 -7.13
N ILE A 124 12.64 12.88 -7.44
CA ILE A 124 11.27 12.48 -7.06
C ILE A 124 10.89 11.09 -7.59
N GLU A 125 11.38 10.75 -8.77
CA GLU A 125 11.18 9.45 -9.44
C GLU A 125 11.74 8.29 -8.62
N GLU A 126 12.75 8.54 -7.80
CA GLU A 126 13.48 7.53 -7.04
C GLU A 126 13.06 7.44 -5.57
N TRP A 127 12.25 8.38 -5.05
CA TRP A 127 11.86 8.37 -3.64
C TRP A 127 11.15 7.08 -3.23
N LYS A 128 10.13 6.66 -3.99
CA LYS A 128 9.42 5.39 -3.73
C LYS A 128 10.31 4.18 -4.04
N VAL A 129 11.22 4.26 -5.01
CA VAL A 129 12.19 3.18 -5.30
C VAL A 129 13.08 2.94 -4.08
N ALA A 130 13.69 4.00 -3.54
CA ALA A 130 14.55 3.94 -2.37
C ALA A 130 13.79 3.50 -1.11
N CYS A 131 12.55 4.00 -0.94
CA CYS A 131 11.67 3.60 0.16
C CYS A 131 11.33 2.11 0.09
N PHE A 132 10.80 1.63 -1.04
CA PHE A 132 10.42 0.23 -1.21
C PHE A 132 11.64 -0.69 -1.02
N THR A 133 12.78 -0.35 -1.62
CA THR A 133 14.03 -1.11 -1.46
C THR A 133 14.43 -1.24 0.01
N SER A 134 14.47 -0.12 0.74
CA SER A 134 14.85 -0.10 2.16
C SER A 134 13.91 -0.95 3.01
N GLU A 135 12.60 -0.81 2.79
CA GLU A 135 11.59 -1.37 3.68
C GLU A 135 11.32 -2.85 3.40
N LEU A 136 11.35 -3.26 2.13
CA LEU A 136 11.26 -4.67 1.76
C LEU A 136 12.54 -5.43 2.13
N THR A 137 13.73 -4.82 1.99
CA THR A 137 14.99 -5.45 2.45
C THR A 137 14.94 -5.70 3.94
N LYS A 138 14.50 -4.72 4.74
CA LYS A 138 14.32 -4.89 6.20
C LYS A 138 13.26 -5.94 6.53
N HIS A 139 12.14 -5.95 5.80
CA HIS A 139 11.04 -6.89 6.06
C HIS A 139 11.46 -8.34 5.82
N PHE A 140 12.20 -8.58 4.74
CA PHE A 140 12.65 -9.93 4.36
C PHE A 140 14.05 -10.28 4.88
N VAL A 141 14.68 -9.41 5.68
CA VAL A 141 16.00 -9.70 6.25
C VAL A 141 15.92 -10.94 7.12
N GLY A 142 16.82 -11.89 6.91
CA GLY A 142 16.84 -13.14 7.68
C GLY A 142 15.73 -14.14 7.34
N ASP A 143 14.85 -13.86 6.37
CA ASP A 143 13.95 -14.88 5.83
C ASP A 143 14.74 -15.88 4.96
N MET A 144 15.18 -16.96 5.61
CA MET A 144 15.96 -18.06 5.01
C MET A 144 15.08 -19.18 4.45
N THR A 145 13.76 -18.99 4.39
CA THR A 145 12.82 -20.06 3.99
C THR A 145 12.94 -20.45 2.51
N GLY A 146 13.56 -19.61 1.67
CA GLY A 146 13.69 -19.83 0.23
C GLY A 146 12.36 -19.83 -0.52
N ARG A 147 11.25 -19.47 0.13
CA ARG A 147 9.92 -19.42 -0.49
C ARG A 147 9.77 -18.19 -1.38
N GLN A 148 8.87 -18.29 -2.35
CA GLN A 148 8.49 -17.16 -3.18
C GLN A 148 7.83 -16.06 -2.34
N ARG A 149 8.20 -14.82 -2.61
CA ARG A 149 7.68 -13.61 -1.96
C ARG A 149 6.82 -12.84 -2.96
N HIS A 150 5.78 -12.18 -2.48
CA HIS A 150 4.85 -11.43 -3.32
C HIS A 150 4.85 -9.98 -2.87
N ILE A 151 5.05 -9.06 -3.82
CA ILE A 151 5.00 -7.62 -3.55
C ILE A 151 3.87 -7.05 -4.40
N VAL A 152 2.81 -6.60 -3.76
CA VAL A 152 1.67 -5.96 -4.43
C VAL A 152 1.77 -4.46 -4.15
N SER A 153 1.84 -3.64 -5.18
CA SER A 153 1.80 -2.18 -5.03
C SER A 153 0.58 -1.62 -5.73
N ILE A 154 -0.16 -0.77 -5.02
CA ILE A 154 -1.44 -0.20 -5.45
C ILE A 154 -1.37 1.30 -5.26
N GLY A 155 -1.62 2.05 -6.33
CA GLY A 155 -1.66 3.51 -6.28
C GLY A 155 -2.00 4.12 -7.63
N ASP A 156 -2.27 5.41 -7.64
CA ASP A 156 -2.73 6.17 -8.80
C ASP A 156 -1.62 6.85 -9.60
N SER A 157 -0.35 6.74 -9.22
CA SER A 157 0.75 7.43 -9.87
C SER A 157 1.76 6.46 -10.51
N HIS A 158 2.58 6.98 -11.43
CA HIS A 158 3.64 6.15 -12.03
C HIS A 158 4.76 5.81 -11.03
N TYR A 159 4.88 6.53 -9.91
CA TYR A 159 5.99 6.39 -8.97
C TYR A 159 6.01 5.02 -8.31
N GLU A 160 4.88 4.58 -7.73
CA GLU A 160 4.77 3.26 -7.10
C GLU A 160 4.77 2.11 -8.11
N ARG A 161 4.25 2.34 -9.32
CA ARG A 161 4.33 1.37 -10.42
C ARG A 161 5.78 1.10 -10.80
N GLN A 162 6.56 2.14 -11.06
CA GLN A 162 7.98 1.98 -11.39
C GLN A 162 8.76 1.38 -10.22
N ALA A 163 8.51 1.85 -9.00
CA ALA A 163 9.18 1.34 -7.81
C ALA A 163 8.98 -0.17 -7.62
N VAL A 164 7.73 -0.69 -7.72
CA VAL A 164 7.50 -2.13 -7.54
C VAL A 164 8.07 -2.97 -8.67
N GLN A 165 8.13 -2.45 -9.90
CA GLN A 165 8.70 -3.14 -11.06
C GLN A 165 10.21 -3.36 -10.94
N MET A 166 10.90 -2.50 -10.20
CA MET A 166 12.35 -2.63 -9.93
C MET A 166 12.68 -3.67 -8.86
N MET A 167 11.71 -4.04 -8.01
CA MET A 167 11.97 -4.89 -6.83
C MET A 167 12.53 -6.29 -7.16
N PRO A 168 12.13 -6.99 -8.24
CA PRO A 168 12.70 -8.29 -8.60
C PRO A 168 14.21 -8.25 -8.85
N SER A 169 14.73 -7.13 -9.34
CA SER A 169 16.17 -6.94 -9.57
C SER A 169 16.96 -6.73 -8.27
N CYS A 170 16.30 -6.19 -7.24
CA CYS A 170 16.90 -5.91 -5.94
C CYS A 170 16.70 -7.05 -4.93
N LEU A 171 15.63 -7.84 -5.09
CA LEU A 171 15.19 -8.84 -4.13
C LEU A 171 14.86 -10.17 -4.85
N PRO A 172 15.76 -11.16 -4.76
CA PRO A 172 15.55 -12.48 -5.36
C PRO A 172 14.26 -13.16 -4.86
N LEU A 173 13.69 -14.03 -5.69
CA LEU A 173 12.48 -14.82 -5.38
C LEU A 173 11.21 -13.97 -5.15
N THR A 174 11.23 -12.69 -5.54
CA THR A 174 10.05 -11.83 -5.44
C THR A 174 9.25 -11.81 -6.74
N LYS A 175 7.93 -11.80 -6.61
CA LYS A 175 6.99 -11.55 -7.70
C LYS A 175 6.26 -10.24 -7.44
N SER A 176 6.56 -9.24 -8.26
CA SER A 176 5.95 -7.91 -8.21
C SER A 176 4.60 -7.89 -8.92
N LYS A 177 3.62 -7.21 -8.34
CA LYS A 177 2.33 -6.91 -8.96
C LYS A 177 2.07 -5.42 -8.79
N SER A 178 2.00 -4.69 -9.89
CA SER A 178 1.51 -3.31 -9.89
C SER A 178 0.02 -3.30 -10.22
N VAL A 179 -0.75 -2.54 -9.46
CA VAL A 179 -2.12 -2.13 -9.80
C VAL A 179 -2.15 -0.61 -9.83
N LYS A 180 -2.05 -0.06 -11.03
CA LYS A 180 -2.08 1.37 -11.30
C LYS A 180 -3.53 1.83 -11.46
N PHE A 181 -3.98 2.68 -10.54
CA PHE A 181 -5.27 3.36 -10.59
C PHE A 181 -5.27 4.47 -11.64
N VAL A 182 -6.45 4.95 -12.00
CA VAL A 182 -6.63 6.07 -12.93
C VAL A 182 -6.16 7.36 -12.27
N ASP A 183 -5.48 8.21 -13.03
CA ASP A 183 -5.03 9.51 -12.54
C ASP A 183 -6.24 10.43 -12.28
N TYR A 184 -6.13 11.27 -11.25
CA TYR A 184 -7.15 12.26 -10.85
C TYR A 184 -8.58 11.66 -10.78
N PRO A 185 -8.79 10.62 -9.96
CA PRO A 185 -10.09 9.96 -9.87
C PRO A 185 -11.14 10.86 -9.22
N SER A 186 -12.39 10.70 -9.64
CA SER A 186 -13.51 11.16 -8.81
C SER A 186 -13.71 10.23 -7.62
N ILE A 187 -14.43 10.67 -6.57
CA ILE A 187 -14.78 9.79 -5.44
C ILE A 187 -15.46 8.48 -5.93
N PRO A 188 -16.45 8.51 -6.84
CA PRO A 188 -16.99 7.28 -7.44
C PRO A 188 -15.95 6.40 -8.13
N ASP A 189 -14.96 6.98 -8.82
CA ASP A 189 -13.88 6.20 -9.45
C ASP A 189 -13.02 5.51 -8.39
N MET A 190 -12.65 6.20 -7.31
CA MET A 190 -11.92 5.59 -6.18
C MET A 190 -12.67 4.42 -5.57
N VAL A 191 -13.97 4.61 -5.28
CA VAL A 191 -14.86 3.56 -4.73
C VAL A 191 -14.88 2.33 -5.65
N ARG A 192 -15.04 2.53 -6.96
CA ARG A 192 -15.04 1.44 -7.95
C ARG A 192 -13.70 0.70 -8.01
N GLN A 193 -12.59 1.42 -7.98
CA GLN A 193 -11.25 0.85 -7.99
C GLN A 193 -10.99 0.01 -6.76
N LEU A 194 -11.31 0.54 -5.57
CA LEU A 194 -11.18 -0.19 -4.30
C LEU A 194 -12.04 -1.46 -4.29
N LYS A 195 -13.28 -1.38 -4.78
CA LYS A 195 -14.19 -2.54 -4.88
C LYS A 195 -13.67 -3.59 -5.85
N LEU A 196 -13.20 -3.17 -7.02
CA LEU A 196 -12.62 -4.06 -8.03
C LEU A 196 -11.39 -4.79 -7.47
N VAL A 197 -10.44 -4.06 -6.89
CA VAL A 197 -9.22 -4.68 -6.35
C VAL A 197 -9.54 -5.57 -5.16
N SER A 198 -10.45 -5.18 -4.27
CA SER A 198 -10.89 -6.02 -3.15
C SER A 198 -11.39 -7.39 -3.63
N THR A 199 -12.13 -7.42 -4.75
CA THR A 199 -12.67 -8.64 -5.35
C THR A 199 -11.57 -9.62 -5.79
N TYR A 200 -10.46 -9.09 -6.33
CA TYR A 200 -9.36 -9.90 -6.87
C TYR A 200 -8.13 -9.96 -5.94
N LEU A 201 -8.20 -9.39 -4.75
CA LEU A 201 -7.04 -9.19 -3.87
C LEU A 201 -6.34 -10.52 -3.53
N SER A 202 -7.10 -11.58 -3.24
CA SER A 202 -6.53 -12.89 -2.96
C SER A 202 -5.73 -13.44 -4.15
N HIS A 203 -6.27 -13.30 -5.36
CA HIS A 203 -5.59 -13.70 -6.59
C HIS A 203 -4.32 -12.86 -6.83
N LEU A 204 -4.38 -11.54 -6.63
CA LEU A 204 -3.21 -10.66 -6.74
C LEU A 204 -2.09 -11.08 -5.77
N CYS A 205 -2.44 -11.35 -4.52
CA CYS A 205 -1.50 -11.74 -3.48
C CYS A 205 -0.85 -13.11 -3.69
N THR A 206 -1.45 -13.99 -4.50
CA THR A 206 -1.00 -15.37 -4.72
C THR A 206 -0.57 -15.67 -6.15
N HIS A 207 -0.78 -14.75 -7.09
CA HIS A 207 -0.45 -14.96 -8.51
C HIS A 207 1.03 -15.33 -8.69
N PRO A 208 1.36 -16.39 -9.46
CA PRO A 208 2.74 -16.89 -9.58
C PRO A 208 3.64 -15.95 -10.39
N ASP A 209 3.08 -15.16 -11.31
CA ASP A 209 3.85 -14.28 -12.19
C ASP A 209 3.90 -12.83 -11.74
N HIS A 210 4.77 -12.07 -12.39
CA HIS A 210 4.74 -10.61 -12.31
C HIS A 210 3.45 -10.10 -12.98
N LEU A 211 2.82 -9.10 -12.39
CA LEU A 211 1.64 -8.45 -12.97
C LEU A 211 1.87 -6.94 -13.07
N ASP A 212 1.38 -6.36 -14.16
CA ASP A 212 1.33 -4.92 -14.37
C ASP A 212 -0.07 -4.57 -14.88
N LEU A 213 -0.96 -4.24 -13.95
CA LEU A 213 -2.37 -3.97 -14.23
C LEU A 213 -2.59 -2.46 -14.20
N ILE A 214 -3.08 -1.91 -15.30
CA ILE A 214 -3.41 -0.49 -15.40
C ILE A 214 -4.92 -0.37 -15.57
N LEU A 215 -5.58 0.21 -14.58
CA LEU A 215 -7.03 0.40 -14.64
C LEU A 215 -7.35 1.56 -15.57
N SER A 216 -8.45 1.41 -16.32
CA SER A 216 -8.99 2.46 -17.18
C SER A 216 -10.40 2.81 -16.72
N ARG A 217 -10.84 4.04 -17.00
CA ARG A 217 -12.23 4.46 -16.70
C ARG A 217 -13.27 3.59 -17.40
N GLU A 218 -12.94 2.99 -18.54
CA GLU A 218 -13.82 2.03 -19.23
C GLU A 218 -14.08 0.79 -18.39
N ILE A 219 -13.03 0.18 -17.83
CA ILE A 219 -13.15 -0.97 -16.91
C ILE A 219 -14.01 -0.60 -15.71
N LEU A 220 -13.81 0.61 -15.15
CA LEU A 220 -14.56 1.06 -13.98
C LEU A 220 -16.06 1.21 -14.24
N ARG A 221 -16.50 1.55 -15.46
CA ARG A 221 -17.94 1.68 -15.77
C ARG A 221 -18.74 0.39 -15.51
N GLY A 222 -18.08 -0.77 -15.57
CA GLY A 222 -18.70 -2.07 -15.26
C GLY A 222 -18.85 -2.35 -13.76
N VAL A 223 -18.24 -1.53 -12.89
CA VAL A 223 -18.28 -1.71 -11.42
C VAL A 223 -19.42 -0.88 -10.83
N VAL A 224 -20.44 -1.59 -10.35
CA VAL A 224 -21.59 -0.98 -9.65
C VAL A 224 -21.17 -0.58 -8.24
N ILE A 225 -21.55 0.63 -7.81
CA ILE A 225 -21.32 1.17 -6.46
C ILE A 225 -22.64 1.56 -5.81
#